data_AF-A0A842MH68-F1
#
_entry.id   AF-A0A842MH68-F1
#
_cell.length_a   1.000
_cell.length_b   1.000
_cell.length_c   1.000
_cell.angle_alpha   90.00
_cell.angle_beta   90.00
_cell.angle_gamma   90.00
#
_symmetry.space_group_name_H-M   'P 1'
#
loop_
_entity.id
_entity.type
_entity.pdbx_description
1 polymer ?
#
loop_
_entity_poly.entity_id
_entity_poly.type
_entity_poly.pdbx_seq_one_letter_code
_entity_poly.pdbx_strand_id
1 'polypeptide(L)'
;MVDMGESGVYALVLGITGDVELAIGKKRFNIPKCTSVYCGSAMGPGGVEGRVARHLRVFSGERASRPHWHIDRLLAVASSVTAVSSHSKTSMECALASALEARGMIPVPGFGNTDCRSGCQSHLLCSHRGGQEAVLEVVEAMRGIDLEPRVSERLSKG
;
A
#
# COMPACT_ATOMS: atom_id res chain seq x y z
N MET A 1 19.78 -16.07 -17.70
CA MET A 1 18.43 -15.48 -17.80
C MET A 1 18.24 -14.64 -16.56
N VAL A 2 18.13 -13.32 -16.71
CA VAL A 2 17.83 -12.45 -15.56
C VAL A 2 16.41 -12.77 -15.16
N ASP A 3 16.21 -13.22 -13.93
CA ASP A 3 14.89 -13.45 -13.35
C ASP A 3 14.13 -12.10 -13.37
N MET A 4 13.27 -11.93 -14.37
CA MET A 4 12.47 -10.73 -14.50
C MET A 4 11.26 -10.94 -13.60
N GLY A 5 11.34 -10.46 -12.37
CA GLY A 5 10.22 -10.55 -11.42
C GLY A 5 8.89 -10.14 -12.06
N GLU A 6 7.83 -10.85 -11.72
CA GLU A 6 6.54 -10.74 -12.41
C GLU A 6 5.78 -9.47 -12.01
N SER A 7 5.13 -8.85 -12.99
CA SER A 7 4.33 -7.65 -12.73
C SER A 7 3.13 -7.96 -11.84
N GLY A 8 2.68 -6.96 -11.09
CA GLY A 8 1.54 -7.17 -10.21
C GLY A 8 1.06 -5.94 -9.46
N VAL A 9 0.05 -6.18 -8.64
CA VAL A 9 -0.57 -5.20 -7.75
C VAL A 9 -0.33 -5.61 -6.30
N TYR A 10 -0.23 -4.63 -5.42
CA TYR A 10 -0.04 -4.84 -4.01
C TYR A 10 -0.81 -3.84 -3.17
N ALA A 11 -1.09 -4.24 -1.94
CA ALA A 11 -1.54 -3.39 -0.87
C ALA A 11 -0.58 -3.49 0.31
N LEU A 12 -0.29 -2.36 0.95
CA LEU A 12 0.43 -2.32 2.23
C LEU A 12 -0.57 -1.96 3.33
N VAL A 13 -0.80 -2.89 4.26
CA VAL A 13 -1.63 -2.68 5.44
C VAL A 13 -0.73 -2.23 6.59
N LEU A 14 -0.95 -1.01 7.05
CA LEU A 14 -0.09 -0.27 7.97
C LEU A 14 -0.84 0.01 9.28
N GLY A 15 -0.17 -0.26 10.40
CA GLY A 15 -0.65 0.19 11.71
C GLY A 15 -0.19 1.62 11.98
N ILE A 16 -1.13 2.55 12.14
CA ILE A 16 -0.86 3.94 12.54
C ILE A 16 -1.41 4.15 13.95
N THR A 17 -0.52 4.36 14.92
CA THR A 17 -0.86 4.36 16.36
C THR A 17 -1.27 5.73 16.92
N GLY A 18 -1.07 6.80 16.15
CA GLY A 18 -1.48 8.16 16.47
C GLY A 18 -1.66 8.98 15.19
N ASP A 19 -2.25 10.17 15.29
CA ASP A 19 -2.43 11.05 14.13
C ASP A 19 -1.08 11.50 13.58
N VAL A 20 -0.92 11.45 12.26
CA VAL A 20 0.32 11.77 11.55
C VAL A 20 0.05 12.90 10.56
N GLU A 21 0.79 14.00 10.71
CA GLU A 21 0.95 14.98 9.63
C GLU A 21 2.18 14.62 8.77
N LEU A 22 1.96 14.32 7.49
CA LEU A 22 3.03 14.09 6.53
C LEU A 22 3.17 15.25 5.55
N ALA A 23 4.38 15.80 5.46
CA ALA A 23 4.76 16.74 4.43
C ALA A 23 5.50 16.03 3.28
N ILE A 24 4.96 16.13 2.07
CA ILE A 24 5.56 15.58 0.84
C ILE A 24 5.62 16.69 -0.21
N GLY A 25 6.81 17.28 -0.36
CA GLY A 25 6.97 18.49 -1.15
C GLY A 25 6.12 19.63 -0.58
N LYS A 26 5.21 20.18 -1.40
CA LYS A 26 4.27 21.24 -0.99
C LYS A 26 2.94 20.69 -0.44
N LYS A 27 2.67 19.38 -0.58
CA LYS A 27 1.44 18.76 -0.10
C LYS A 27 1.58 18.37 1.37
N ARG A 28 0.50 18.55 2.12
CA ARG A 28 0.37 18.06 3.51
C ARG A 28 -0.78 17.08 3.57
N PHE A 29 -0.58 16.00 4.32
CA PHE A 29 -1.57 14.95 4.51
C PHE A 29 -1.76 14.72 6.00
N ASN A 30 -3.01 14.74 6.43
CA ASN A 30 -3.41 14.34 7.77
C ASN A 30 -3.90 12.90 7.71
N ILE A 31 -3.16 12.00 8.34
CA ILE A 31 -3.49 10.58 8.39
C ILE A 31 -3.90 10.30 9.84
N PRO A 32 -5.18 9.99 10.10
CA PRO A 32 -5.62 9.75 11.46
C PRO A 32 -5.03 8.43 11.98
N LYS A 33 -5.10 8.24 13.30
CA LYS A 33 -4.92 6.93 13.93
C LYS A 33 -5.91 5.92 13.34
N CYS A 34 -5.46 5.12 12.39
CA CYS A 34 -6.26 4.12 11.69
C CYS A 34 -5.38 2.94 11.23
N THR A 35 -6.01 1.88 10.75
CA THR A 35 -5.31 0.91 9.90
C THR A 35 -5.29 1.47 8.49
N SER A 36 -4.12 1.91 8.00
CA SER A 36 -4.01 2.47 6.65
C SER A 36 -3.73 1.39 5.62
N VAL A 37 -4.38 1.44 4.47
CA VAL A 37 -4.18 0.53 3.34
C VAL A 37 -3.73 1.33 2.13
N TYR A 38 -2.52 1.08 1.65
CA TYR A 38 -1.98 1.73 0.46
C TYR A 38 -1.98 0.77 -0.73
N CYS A 39 -2.64 1.16 -1.83
CA CYS A 39 -2.68 0.39 -3.08
C CYS A 39 -1.59 0.86 -4.04
N GLY A 40 -0.90 -0.07 -4.69
CA GLY A 40 0.11 0.23 -5.70
C GLY A 40 0.28 -0.87 -6.72
N SER A 41 0.87 -0.53 -7.87
CA SER A 41 1.24 -1.48 -8.92
C SER A 41 2.74 -1.48 -9.21
N ALA A 42 3.25 -2.62 -9.68
CA ALA A 42 4.64 -2.82 -10.04
C ALA A 42 4.71 -3.45 -11.44
N MET A 43 4.86 -2.61 -12.46
CA MET A 43 4.85 -3.01 -13.88
C MET A 43 6.25 -2.98 -14.53
N GLY A 44 7.28 -2.73 -13.72
CA GLY A 44 8.67 -2.57 -14.18
C GLY A 44 9.59 -3.69 -13.71
N PRO A 45 10.89 -3.58 -13.98
CA PRO A 45 11.88 -4.58 -13.60
C PRO A 45 11.84 -4.92 -12.11
N GLY A 46 11.95 -6.23 -11.81
CA GLY A 46 11.87 -6.78 -10.46
C GLY A 46 10.44 -7.06 -9.95
N GLY A 47 9.41 -6.66 -10.70
CA GLY A 47 8.04 -7.08 -10.44
C GLY A 47 7.45 -6.61 -9.11
N VAL A 48 6.33 -7.23 -8.73
CA VAL A 48 5.62 -6.95 -7.48
C VAL A 48 6.40 -7.41 -6.26
N GLU A 49 7.08 -8.56 -6.34
CA GLU A 49 7.95 -9.07 -5.27
C GLU A 49 9.07 -8.07 -4.96
N GLY A 50 9.75 -7.56 -6.00
CA GLY A 50 10.80 -6.57 -5.83
C GLY A 50 10.30 -5.25 -5.24
N ARG A 51 9.08 -4.83 -5.61
CA ARG A 51 8.43 -3.62 -5.07
C ARG A 51 8.10 -3.78 -3.60
N VAL A 52 7.42 -4.88 -3.24
CA VAL A 52 7.04 -5.20 -1.87
C VAL A 52 8.28 -5.33 -0.99
N ALA A 53 9.29 -6.11 -1.43
CA ALA A 53 10.54 -6.28 -0.69
C ALA A 53 11.25 -4.93 -0.45
N ARG A 54 11.19 -3.99 -1.39
CA ARG A 54 11.72 -2.64 -1.18
C ARG A 54 10.97 -1.92 -0.06
N HIS A 55 9.64 -1.93 -0.06
CA HIS A 55 8.85 -1.27 0.97
C HIS A 55 9.08 -1.88 2.36
N LEU A 56 9.18 -3.21 2.46
CA LEU A 56 9.49 -3.88 3.71
C LEU A 56 10.88 -3.48 4.24
N ARG A 57 11.91 -3.41 3.37
CA ARG A 57 13.23 -2.90 3.79
C ARG A 57 13.22 -1.43 4.22
N VAL A 58 12.36 -0.60 3.63
CA VAL A 58 12.16 0.79 4.07
C VAL A 58 11.53 0.82 5.46
N PHE A 59 10.52 -0.02 5.71
CA PHE A 59 9.88 -0.14 7.03
C PHE A 59 10.86 -0.60 8.11
N SER A 60 11.68 -1.62 7.84
CA SER A 60 12.64 -2.19 8.79
C SER A 60 13.86 -1.28 9.05
N GLY A 61 14.00 -0.16 8.33
CA GLY A 61 15.14 0.74 8.48
C GLY A 61 16.45 0.25 7.83
N GLU A 62 16.45 -0.94 7.22
CA GLU A 62 17.61 -1.53 6.51
C GLU A 62 18.03 -0.72 5.28
N ARG A 63 17.12 0.13 4.77
CA ARG A 63 17.40 0.98 3.62
C ARG A 63 17.32 2.46 3.98
N ALA A 64 18.49 3.08 4.23
CA ALA A 64 18.65 4.52 4.30
C ALA A 64 18.54 5.18 2.91
N SER A 65 17.42 5.00 2.21
CA SER A 65 17.18 5.70 0.95
C SER A 65 16.30 6.92 1.16
N ARG A 66 16.65 8.02 0.49
CA ARG A 66 15.74 9.16 0.34
C ARG A 66 14.38 8.63 -0.12
N PRO A 67 13.28 9.03 0.54
CA PRO A 67 11.94 8.54 0.21
C PRO A 67 11.65 8.87 -1.26
N HIS A 68 11.30 7.84 -2.02
CA HIS A 68 11.07 7.94 -3.46
C HIS A 68 9.57 7.94 -3.77
N TRP A 69 8.78 7.14 -3.04
CA TRP A 69 7.32 7.13 -3.13
C TRP A 69 6.70 7.80 -1.91
N HIS A 70 5.47 8.32 -2.07
CA HIS A 70 4.74 8.95 -0.96
C HIS A 70 4.62 8.01 0.25
N ILE A 71 4.37 6.73 0.00
CA ILE A 71 4.23 5.69 1.02
C ILE A 71 5.51 5.44 1.83
N ASP A 72 6.70 5.73 1.28
CA ASP A 72 7.97 5.55 1.99
C ASP A 72 8.03 6.44 3.26
N ARG A 73 7.40 7.63 3.21
CA ARG A 73 7.31 8.54 4.37
C ARG A 73 6.41 7.98 5.47
N LEU A 74 5.30 7.35 5.09
CA LEU A 74 4.36 6.76 6.04
C LEU A 74 4.92 5.46 6.65
N LEU A 75 5.62 4.64 5.85
CA LEU A 75 6.31 3.43 6.34
C LEU A 75 7.32 3.74 7.46
N ALA A 76 7.97 4.91 7.42
CA ALA A 76 8.93 5.33 8.44
C ALA A 76 8.27 5.53 9.82
N VAL A 77 7.00 5.95 9.86
CA VAL A 77 6.27 6.23 11.11
C VAL A 77 5.23 5.17 11.48
N ALA A 78 4.94 4.22 10.58
CA ALA A 78 4.05 3.10 10.86
C ALA A 78 4.64 2.17 11.94
N SER A 79 3.77 1.60 12.78
CA SER A 79 4.13 0.64 13.84
C SER A 79 4.19 -0.80 13.34
N SER A 80 3.43 -1.15 12.31
CA SER A 80 3.48 -2.46 11.67
C SER A 80 3.16 -2.38 10.18
N VAL A 81 3.63 -3.35 9.40
CA VAL A 81 3.28 -3.51 7.99
C VAL A 81 3.00 -4.97 7.65
N THR A 82 2.00 -5.20 6.82
CA THR A 82 1.74 -6.47 6.12
C THR A 82 1.47 -6.16 4.66
N ALA A 83 2.14 -6.86 3.75
CA ALA A 83 1.88 -6.74 2.32
C ALA A 83 0.90 -7.82 1.87
N VAL A 84 -0.04 -7.45 1.03
CA VAL A 84 -0.84 -8.38 0.23
C VAL A 84 -0.54 -8.09 -1.22
N SER A 85 -0.11 -9.07 -2.00
CA SER A 85 0.24 -8.86 -3.40
C SER A 85 -0.29 -9.95 -4.30
N SER A 86 -0.55 -9.62 -5.55
CA SER A 86 -0.94 -10.58 -6.58
C SER A 86 -0.28 -10.23 -7.90
N HIS A 87 -0.05 -11.25 -8.71
CA HIS A 87 0.45 -11.08 -10.07
C HIS A 87 -0.66 -10.52 -10.96
N SER A 88 -0.31 -9.59 -11.84
CA SER A 88 -1.22 -8.99 -12.80
C SER A 88 -0.45 -8.50 -14.03
N LYS A 89 -1.04 -8.69 -15.21
CA LYS A 89 -0.45 -8.21 -16.48
C LYS A 89 -0.64 -6.71 -16.69
N THR A 90 -1.54 -6.09 -15.92
CA THR A 90 -1.91 -4.68 -16.02
C THR A 90 -1.87 -4.03 -14.64
N SER A 91 -1.82 -2.69 -14.63
CA SER A 91 -1.96 -1.92 -13.39
C SER A 91 -3.39 -2.05 -12.85
N MET A 92 -3.51 -2.55 -11.62
CA MET A 92 -4.80 -2.82 -10.96
C MET A 92 -4.97 -2.01 -9.67
N GLU A 93 -4.07 -1.07 -9.37
CA GLU A 93 -4.12 -0.27 -8.13
C GLU A 93 -5.41 0.55 -8.00
N CYS A 94 -5.92 1.12 -9.09
CA CYS A 94 -7.17 1.88 -9.07
C CYS A 94 -8.39 0.96 -8.85
N ALA A 95 -8.38 -0.22 -9.47
CA ALA A 95 -9.44 -1.21 -9.30
C ALA A 95 -9.48 -1.69 -7.84
N LEU A 96 -8.31 -1.95 -7.25
CA LEU A 96 -8.18 -2.34 -5.86
C LEU A 96 -8.61 -1.22 -4.90
N ALA A 97 -8.17 0.02 -5.12
CA ALA A 97 -8.58 1.16 -4.31
C ALA A 97 -10.11 1.32 -4.33
N SER A 98 -10.72 1.29 -5.53
CA SER A 98 -12.18 1.36 -5.70
C SER A 98 -12.92 0.21 -4.99
N ALA A 99 -12.40 -1.02 -5.09
CA ALA A 99 -12.98 -2.18 -4.40
C ALA A 99 -12.93 -2.04 -2.87
N LEU A 100 -11.89 -1.40 -2.32
CA LEU A 100 -11.77 -1.13 -0.90
C LEU A 100 -12.66 0.03 -0.43
N GLU A 101 -12.80 1.09 -1.24
CA GLU A 101 -13.76 2.17 -0.99
C GLU A 101 -15.19 1.65 -0.93
N ALA A 102 -15.57 0.77 -1.88
CA ALA A 102 -16.88 0.13 -1.90
C ALA A 102 -17.16 -0.75 -0.66
N ARG A 103 -16.10 -1.17 0.04
CA ARG A 103 -16.17 -1.91 1.32
C ARG A 103 -16.16 -0.99 2.56
N GLY A 104 -16.18 0.32 2.36
CA GLY A 104 -16.28 1.31 3.44
C GLY A 104 -14.95 1.85 3.95
N MET A 105 -13.83 1.56 3.28
CA MET A 105 -12.56 2.23 3.61
C MET A 105 -12.59 3.69 3.12
N ILE A 106 -12.06 4.60 3.94
CA ILE A 106 -12.15 6.04 3.69
C ILE A 106 -10.85 6.53 3.02
N PRO A 107 -10.89 7.15 1.83
CA PRO A 107 -9.69 7.63 1.17
C PRO A 107 -9.05 8.81 1.94
N VAL A 108 -7.72 8.86 1.96
CA VAL A 108 -6.93 10.01 2.43
C VAL A 108 -6.64 10.92 1.23
N PRO A 109 -7.37 12.03 1.03
CA PRO A 109 -7.40 12.72 -0.26
C PRO A 109 -6.02 13.15 -0.78
N GLY A 110 -5.78 12.90 -2.07
CA GLY A 110 -4.57 13.32 -2.78
C GLY A 110 -3.31 12.50 -2.49
N PHE A 111 -3.40 11.47 -1.64
CA PHE A 111 -2.26 10.60 -1.32
C PHE A 111 -2.12 9.51 -2.39
N GLY A 112 -0.89 9.26 -2.85
CA GLY A 112 -0.59 8.18 -3.81
C GLY A 112 -1.20 8.30 -5.21
N ASN A 113 -1.96 9.35 -5.52
CA ASN A 113 -2.69 9.48 -6.78
C ASN A 113 -2.04 10.43 -7.81
N THR A 114 -0.80 10.89 -7.59
CA THR A 114 -0.14 11.91 -8.44
C THR A 114 -0.05 11.49 -9.91
N ASP A 115 0.25 10.22 -10.17
CA ASP A 115 0.39 9.68 -11.54
C ASP A 115 -0.90 8.99 -12.03
N CYS A 116 -1.97 9.04 -11.23
CA CYS A 116 -3.23 8.40 -11.54
C CYS A 116 -4.03 9.23 -12.55
N ARG A 117 -4.36 8.61 -13.70
CA ARG A 117 -5.17 9.23 -14.77
C ARG A 117 -6.66 8.91 -14.65
N SER A 118 -7.03 8.00 -13.76
CA SER A 118 -8.41 7.51 -13.57
C SER A 118 -9.23 8.39 -12.62
N GLY A 119 -8.65 9.46 -12.07
CA GLY A 119 -9.36 10.39 -11.18
C GLY A 119 -9.58 9.86 -9.76
N CYS A 120 -8.81 8.86 -9.30
CA CYS A 120 -8.93 8.34 -7.93
C CYS A 120 -8.70 9.45 -6.89
N GLN A 121 -9.55 9.50 -5.86
CA GLN A 121 -9.39 10.45 -4.76
C GLN A 121 -8.09 10.20 -3.98
N SER A 122 -7.74 8.93 -3.79
CA SER A 122 -6.52 8.50 -3.13
C SER A 122 -6.20 7.06 -3.48
N HIS A 123 -4.92 6.66 -3.34
CA HIS A 123 -4.53 5.27 -3.25
C HIS A 123 -4.14 4.86 -1.82
N LEU A 124 -4.31 5.76 -0.84
CA LEU A 124 -4.21 5.46 0.59
C LEU A 124 -5.60 5.57 1.23
N LEU A 125 -6.03 4.52 1.90
CA LEU A 125 -7.33 4.47 2.57
C LEU A 125 -7.17 4.15 4.05
N CYS A 126 -8.11 4.57 4.88
CA CYS A 126 -8.22 4.16 6.27
C CYS A 126 -9.33 3.10 6.40
N SER A 127 -8.98 1.95 6.94
CA SER A 127 -9.96 0.98 7.45
C SER A 127 -10.36 1.36 8.87
N HIS A 128 -11.63 1.15 9.18
CA HIS A 128 -12.17 1.23 10.54
C HIS A 128 -11.93 -0.07 11.33
N ARG A 129 -11.31 -1.08 10.71
CA ARG A 129 -10.98 -2.37 11.31
C ARG A 129 -9.54 -2.43 11.83
N GLY A 130 -9.26 -3.45 12.65
CA GLY A 130 -7.90 -3.78 13.08
C GLY A 130 -7.03 -4.31 11.93
N GLY A 131 -5.74 -4.48 12.19
CA GLY A 131 -4.76 -4.86 11.17
C GLY A 131 -5.05 -6.21 10.51
N GLN A 132 -5.46 -7.22 11.28
CA GLN A 132 -5.73 -8.56 10.75
C GLN A 132 -7.01 -8.58 9.90
N GLU A 133 -8.07 -7.94 10.38
CA GLU A 133 -9.33 -7.82 9.65
C GLU A 133 -9.13 -7.00 8.36
N ALA A 134 -8.36 -5.92 8.40
CA ALA A 134 -8.05 -5.15 7.19
C ALA A 134 -7.25 -5.96 6.17
N VAL A 135 -6.33 -6.84 6.59
CA VAL A 135 -5.65 -7.78 5.67
C VAL A 135 -6.67 -8.72 5.01
N LEU A 136 -7.64 -9.24 5.75
CA LEU A 136 -8.70 -10.08 5.18
C LEU A 136 -9.58 -9.30 4.20
N GLU A 137 -9.95 -8.06 4.53
CA GLU A 137 -10.71 -7.19 3.63
C GLU A 137 -9.96 -6.96 2.31
N VAL A 138 -8.64 -6.78 2.37
CA VAL A 138 -7.79 -6.63 1.18
C VAL A 138 -7.72 -7.92 0.36
N VAL A 139 -7.56 -9.08 1.02
CA VAL A 139 -7.56 -10.39 0.36
C VAL A 139 -8.88 -10.63 -0.38
N GLU A 140 -10.00 -10.34 0.28
CA GLU A 140 -11.33 -10.48 -0.32
C GLU A 140 -11.55 -9.48 -1.46
N ALA A 141 -11.10 -8.23 -1.31
CA ALA A 141 -11.19 -7.23 -2.38
C ALA A 141 -10.38 -7.66 -3.61
N MET A 142 -9.15 -8.16 -3.42
CA MET A 142 -8.34 -8.70 -4.52
C MET A 142 -9.01 -9.88 -5.22
N ARG A 143 -9.53 -10.85 -4.45
CA ARG A 143 -10.27 -11.99 -5.03
C ARG A 143 -11.51 -11.56 -5.80
N GLY A 144 -12.22 -10.54 -5.31
CA GLY A 144 -13.39 -9.98 -5.98
C GLY A 144 -13.10 -9.27 -7.31
N ILE A 145 -11.83 -8.99 -7.61
CA ILE A 145 -11.36 -8.44 -8.89
C ILE A 145 -10.46 -9.42 -9.65
N ASP A 146 -10.69 -10.73 -9.44
CA ASP A 146 -10.05 -11.84 -10.15
C ASP A 146 -8.52 -11.92 -9.96
N LEU A 147 -8.05 -11.59 -8.75
CA LEU A 147 -6.64 -11.74 -8.36
C LEU A 147 -6.44 -12.89 -7.38
N GLU A 148 -5.23 -13.44 -7.37
CA GLU A 148 -4.78 -14.48 -6.45
C GLU A 148 -3.81 -13.88 -5.41
N PRO A 149 -4.30 -13.39 -4.26
CA PRO A 149 -3.47 -12.68 -3.30
C PRO A 149 -2.57 -13.62 -2.49
N ARG A 150 -1.32 -13.17 -2.28
CA ARG A 150 -0.35 -13.71 -1.33
C ARG A 150 -0.11 -12.69 -0.22
N VAL A 151 -0.07 -13.16 1.02
CA VAL A 151 0.13 -12.32 2.21
C VAL A 151 1.55 -12.52 2.73
N SER A 152 2.26 -11.43 3.01
CA SER A 152 3.58 -11.49 3.65
C SER A 152 3.47 -11.75 5.15
N GLU A 153 4.58 -12.09 5.79
CA GLU A 153 4.68 -11.99 7.24
C GLU A 153 4.43 -10.55 7.71
N ARG A 154 3.87 -10.42 8.91
CA ARG A 154 3.65 -9.13 9.55
C ARG A 154 4.95 -8.68 10.22
N LEU A 155 5.44 -7.51 9.84
CA LEU A 155 6.55 -6.83 10.51
C LEU A 155 6.00 -5.79 11.48
N SER A 156 6.63 -5.65 12.65
CA SER A 156 6.26 -4.65 13.66
C SER A 156 7.51 -3.99 14.24
N LYS A 157 7.42 -2.71 14.58
CA LYS A 157 8.40 -2.00 15.42
C LYS A 157 8.03 -2.25 16.88
N GLY A 158 9.04 -2.58 17.70
CA GLY A 158 8.87 -2.82 19.14
C GLY A 158 8.37 -1.61 19.90
#